data_AF-A0A9D8L9W2-F1
#
_entry.id   AF-A0A9D8L9W2-F1
#
_cell.length_a   1.000
_cell.length_b   1.000
_cell.length_c   1.000
_cell.angle_alpha   90.00
_cell.angle_beta   90.00
_cell.angle_gamma   90.00
#
_symmetry.space_group_name_H-M   'P 1'
#
loop_
_entity.id
_entity.type
_entity.pdbx_description
1 polymer ?
#
loop_
_entity_poly.entity_id
_entity_poly.type
_entity_poly.pdbx_seq_one_letter_code
_entity_poly.pdbx_strand_id
1 'polypeptide(L)'
;MAEVPSRHEPTVAQVDRLIDENGAPIEIPEDSELKLTHAVEESVGGTGPTAWWRAGLIALAIVVVMLLAFQLLLGKTGIDMVPGTPTAATQPAQP
;
A
#
# COMPACT_ATOMS: atom_id res chain seq x y z
N MET A 1 21.67 -40.45 -3.07
CA MET A 1 22.28 -39.36 -3.87
C MET A 1 21.11 -38.54 -4.39
N ALA A 2 20.93 -37.32 -3.90
CA ALA A 2 19.80 -36.47 -4.29
C ALA A 2 20.20 -35.67 -5.54
N GLU A 3 19.40 -35.77 -6.58
CA GLU A 3 19.59 -35.06 -7.84
C GLU A 3 19.27 -33.58 -7.65
N VAL A 4 20.22 -32.72 -8.03
CA VAL A 4 20.05 -31.26 -7.95
C VAL A 4 19.21 -30.85 -9.15
N PRO A 5 18.02 -30.23 -8.98
CA PRO A 5 17.21 -29.82 -10.10
C PRO A 5 17.94 -28.73 -10.90
N SER A 6 18.10 -28.98 -12.20
CA SER A 6 18.69 -28.06 -13.16
C SER A 6 17.98 -26.71 -13.10
N ARG A 7 18.70 -25.66 -12.72
CA ARG A 7 18.18 -24.29 -12.70
C ARG A 7 17.85 -23.91 -14.15
N HIS A 8 16.57 -23.71 -14.45
CA HIS A 8 16.12 -23.21 -15.75
C HIS A 8 16.68 -21.80 -15.92
N GLU A 9 17.65 -21.62 -16.82
CA GLU A 9 18.13 -20.29 -17.19
C GLU A 9 16.97 -19.55 -17.85
N PRO A 10 16.66 -18.32 -17.40
CA PRO A 10 15.57 -17.55 -17.98
C PRO A 10 15.89 -17.27 -19.45
N THR A 11 14.96 -17.61 -20.34
CA THR A 11 15.04 -17.21 -21.75
C THR A 11 15.09 -15.69 -21.83
N VAL A 12 16.28 -15.14 -22.06
CA VAL A 12 16.49 -13.71 -22.26
C VAL A 12 15.86 -13.33 -23.61
N ALA A 13 15.13 -12.22 -23.65
CA ALA A 13 14.55 -11.74 -24.88
C ALA A 13 15.66 -11.34 -25.87
N GLN A 14 15.74 -12.02 -27.02
CA GLN A 14 16.53 -11.54 -28.16
C GLN A 14 15.75 -10.43 -28.85
N VAL A 15 16.32 -9.23 -28.88
CA VAL A 15 15.72 -8.05 -29.50
C VAL A 15 16.68 -7.48 -30.52
N ASP A 16 16.19 -7.20 -31.74
CA ASP A 16 17.02 -6.72 -32.85
C ASP A 16 17.53 -5.28 -32.64
N ARG A 17 16.82 -4.47 -31.85
CA ARG A 17 17.17 -3.06 -31.58
C ARG A 17 16.59 -2.58 -30.26
N LEU A 18 17.40 -1.86 -29.49
CA LEU A 18 16.99 -1.15 -28.29
C LEU A 18 16.94 0.35 -28.56
N ILE A 19 15.89 0.99 -28.06
CA ILE A 19 15.62 2.41 -28.19
C ILE A 19 15.30 2.96 -26.79
N ASP A 20 15.89 4.10 -26.42
CA ASP A 20 15.63 4.77 -25.14
C ASP A 20 14.31 5.58 -25.15
N GLU A 21 13.92 6.18 -24.02
CA GLU A 21 12.71 7.01 -23.93
C GLU A 21 12.74 8.28 -24.81
N ASN A 22 13.89 8.65 -25.33
CA ASN A 22 14.11 9.82 -26.19
C ASN A 22 14.18 9.44 -27.68
N GLY A 23 14.03 8.15 -28.02
CA GLY A 23 14.12 7.64 -29.38
C GLY A 23 15.55 7.39 -29.88
N ALA A 24 16.55 7.46 -29.00
CA ALA A 24 17.94 7.20 -29.33
C ALA A 24 18.25 5.69 -29.31
N PRO A 25 18.99 5.16 -30.29
CA PRO A 25 19.43 3.78 -30.29
C PRO A 25 20.48 3.54 -29.19
N ILE A 26 20.30 2.46 -28.44
CA ILE A 26 21.24 2.03 -27.40
C ILE A 26 22.14 0.93 -28.01
N GLU A 27 23.43 1.21 -28.11
CA GLU A 27 24.43 0.21 -28.52
C GLU A 27 24.80 -0.66 -27.32
N ILE A 28 24.56 -1.96 -27.45
CA ILE A 28 24.92 -2.94 -26.44
C ILE A 28 26.02 -3.84 -27.00
N PRO A 29 27.13 -4.07 -26.26
CA PRO A 29 28.16 -5.01 -26.65
C PRO A 29 27.57 -6.39 -26.92
N GLU A 30 28.04 -7.09 -27.96
CA GLU A 30 27.45 -8.35 -28.43
C GLU A 30 27.48 -9.48 -27.39
N ASP A 31 28.29 -9.33 -26.33
CA ASP A 31 28.46 -10.26 -25.22
C ASP A 31 27.77 -9.80 -23.92
N SER A 32 27.02 -8.69 -23.95
CA SER A 32 26.39 -8.13 -22.74
C SER A 32 24.98 -8.68 -22.54
N GLU A 33 24.79 -9.45 -21.47
CA GLU A 33 23.45 -9.78 -20.99
C GLU A 33 22.72 -8.51 -20.56
N LEU A 34 21.56 -8.26 -21.20
CA LEU A 34 20.56 -7.32 -20.74
C LEU A 34 19.99 -7.75 -19.39
N LYS A 35 20.65 -7.35 -18.31
CA LYS A 35 20.16 -7.58 -16.95
C LYS A 35 19.08 -6.57 -16.62
N LEU A 36 17.92 -7.07 -16.17
CA LEU A 36 16.90 -6.24 -15.55
C LEU A 36 17.54 -5.47 -14.39
N THR A 37 17.50 -4.14 -14.43
CA THR A 37 18.02 -3.32 -13.34
C THR A 37 17.13 -3.57 -12.12
N HIS A 38 17.67 -4.25 -11.10
CA HIS A 38 17.03 -4.52 -9.81
C HIS A 38 16.49 -3.27 -9.07
N ALA A 39 16.75 -2.07 -9.60
CA ALA A 39 16.22 -0.80 -9.11
C ALA A 39 14.68 -0.71 -9.11
N VAL A 40 13.99 -1.53 -9.92
CA VAL A 40 12.52 -1.57 -9.92
C VAL A 40 12.00 -2.25 -8.65
N GLU A 41 12.61 -3.35 -8.19
CA GLU A 41 12.14 -4.06 -6.99
C GLU A 41 12.20 -3.20 -5.72
N GLU A 42 13.25 -2.39 -5.55
CA GLU A 42 13.41 -1.55 -4.36
C GLU A 42 12.38 -0.41 -4.31
N SER A 43 12.09 0.19 -5.47
CA SER A 43 11.08 1.25 -5.60
C SER A 43 9.65 0.73 -5.42
N VAL A 44 9.38 -0.51 -5.85
CA VAL A 44 8.09 -1.20 -5.67
C VAL A 44 7.92 -1.66 -4.22
N GLY A 45 8.98 -2.07 -3.53
CA GLY A 45 8.92 -2.48 -2.12
C GLY A 45 8.44 -1.39 -1.16
N GLY A 46 8.81 -0.13 -1.43
CA GLY A 46 8.40 1.03 -0.62
C GLY A 46 6.99 1.54 -0.90
N THR A 47 6.52 1.41 -2.15
CA THR A 47 5.19 1.90 -2.60
C THR A 47 4.14 0.80 -2.72
N GLY A 48 4.53 -0.45 -2.44
CA GLY A 48 3.66 -1.61 -2.51
C GLY A 48 2.43 -1.48 -1.59
N PRO A 49 1.28 -2.07 -1.96
CA PRO A 49 0.03 -1.96 -1.20
C PRO A 49 0.19 -2.33 0.29
N THR A 50 1.03 -3.33 0.57
CA THR A 50 1.31 -3.81 1.93
C THR A 50 2.04 -2.76 2.78
N ALA A 51 3.00 -2.02 2.21
CA ALA A 51 3.75 -0.99 2.92
C ALA A 51 2.86 0.21 3.27
N TRP A 52 2.05 0.68 2.31
CA TRP A 52 1.06 1.72 2.55
C TRP A 52 0.05 1.30 3.62
N TRP A 53 -0.51 0.09 3.51
CA TRP A 53 -1.48 -0.41 4.50
C TRP A 53 -0.90 -0.46 5.91
N ARG A 54 0.35 -0.93 6.05
CA ARG A 54 1.03 -0.97 7.35
C ARG A 54 1.19 0.44 7.94
N ALA A 55 1.66 1.39 7.14
CA ALA A 55 1.80 2.78 7.56
C ALA A 55 0.44 3.40 7.94
N GLY A 56 -0.60 3.15 7.14
CA GLY A 56 -1.96 3.62 7.39
C GLY A 56 -2.57 3.06 8.68
N LEU A 57 -2.40 1.77 8.95
CA LEU A 57 -2.89 1.14 10.20
C LEU A 57 -2.16 1.67 11.44
N ILE A 58 -0.85 1.89 11.34
CA ILE A 58 -0.07 2.50 12.42
C ILE A 58 -0.56 3.93 12.70
N ALA A 59 -0.73 4.73 11.65
CA ALA A 59 -1.25 6.10 11.79
C ALA A 59 -2.65 6.12 12.40
N LEU A 60 -3.55 5.24 11.96
CA LEU A 60 -4.91 5.12 12.50
C LEU A 60 -4.87 4.75 14.00
N ALA A 61 -4.04 3.79 14.39
CA ALA A 61 -3.91 3.39 15.78
C ALA A 61 -3.45 4.56 16.67
N ILE A 62 -2.51 5.38 16.20
CA ILE A 62 -2.06 6.58 16.91
C ILE A 62 -3.21 7.56 17.11
N VAL A 63 -4.00 7.84 16.07
CA VAL A 63 -5.15 8.77 16.16
C VAL A 63 -6.19 8.26 17.17
N VAL A 64 -6.53 6.97 17.12
CA VAL A 64 -7.48 6.36 18.07
C VAL A 64 -6.97 6.50 19.50
N VAL A 65 -5.70 6.22 19.76
CA VAL A 65 -5.09 6.34 21.09
C VAL A 65 -5.09 7.80 21.57
N MET A 66 -4.76 8.75 20.69
CA MET A 66 -4.80 10.18 21.03
C MET A 66 -6.23 10.64 21.38
N LEU A 67 -7.21 10.27 20.55
CA LEU A 67 -8.61 10.60 20.81
C LEU A 67 -9.08 9.96 22.12
N LEU A 68 -8.74 8.70 22.37
CA LEU A 68 -9.08 8.02 23.62
C LEU A 68 -8.43 8.72 24.83
N ALA A 69 -7.17 9.11 24.73
CA ALA A 69 -6.50 9.87 25.78
C ALA A 69 -7.19 11.21 26.05
N PHE A 70 -7.58 11.94 25.01
CA PHE A 70 -8.36 13.17 25.18
C PHE A 70 -9.75 12.91 25.76
N GLN A 71 -10.41 11.81 25.40
CA GLN A 71 -11.69 11.44 26.01
C GLN A 71 -11.55 11.05 27.49
N LEU A 72 -10.44 10.42 27.90
CA LEU A 72 -10.21 10.08 29.30
C LEU A 72 -9.79 11.30 30.15
N LEU A 73 -9.05 12.25 29.57
CA LEU A 73 -8.52 13.41 30.30
C LEU A 73 -9.45 14.63 30.26
N LEU A 74 -10.22 14.82 29.18
CA LEU A 74 -11.10 15.98 28.94
C LEU A 74 -12.58 15.59 28.73
N GLY A 75 -12.94 14.31 28.92
CA GLY A 75 -14.25 13.79 28.55
C GLY A 75 -15.42 14.38 29.34
N LYS A 76 -16.12 15.35 28.74
CA LYS A 76 -17.52 15.62 29.07
C LYS A 76 -18.36 14.44 28.53
N THR A 77 -18.79 13.55 29.42
CA THR A 77 -19.62 12.37 29.13
C THR A 77 -21.07 12.69 28.73
N GLY A 78 -21.40 13.97 28.57
CA GLY A 78 -22.70 14.41 28.08
C GLY A 78 -22.62 14.77 26.61
N ILE A 79 -23.14 13.90 25.74
CA ILE A 79 -23.96 14.40 24.63
C ILE A 79 -25.15 15.09 25.30
N ASP A 80 -24.97 16.36 25.68
CA ASP A 80 -26.05 17.20 26.19
C ASP A 80 -27.11 17.24 25.10
N MET A 81 -28.20 16.51 25.31
CA MET A 81 -29.43 16.74 24.59
C MET A 81 -29.81 18.18 24.89
N VAL A 82 -29.85 19.03 23.86
CA VAL A 82 -30.36 20.39 24.02
C VAL A 82 -31.80 20.26 24.53
N PRO A 83 -32.13 20.80 25.71
CA PRO A 83 -33.49 20.73 26.23
C PRO A 83 -34.47 21.29 25.19
N GLY A 84 -35.44 20.47 24.77
CA GLY A 84 -36.42 20.84 23.74
C GLY A 84 -36.09 20.39 22.31
N THR A 85 -34.99 19.65 22.07
CA THR A 85 -34.77 19.00 20.77
C THR A 85 -35.58 17.70 20.66
N PRO A 86 -36.27 17.46 19.53
CA PRO A 86 -37.04 16.24 19.34
C PRO A 86 -36.10 15.03 19.26
N THR A 87 -36.17 14.16 20.27
CA THR A 87 -35.58 12.81 20.19
C THR A 87 -36.41 12.01 19.20
N ALA A 88 -35.79 11.43 18.16
CA ALA A 88 -36.49 10.56 17.23
C ALA A 88 -37.01 9.32 17.99
N ALA A 89 -38.27 9.35 18.40
CA ALA A 89 -38.96 8.17 18.89
C ALA A 89 -39.34 7.31 17.67
N THR A 90 -38.95 6.04 17.67
CA THR A 90 -39.53 5.07 16.73
C THR A 90 -41.00 4.91 17.08
N GLN A 91 -41.90 5.49 16.28
CA GLN A 91 -43.34 5.29 16.42
C GLN A 91 -43.65 3.78 16.28
N PRO A 92 -44.19 3.08 17.30
CA PRO A 92 -44.78 1.77 17.06
C PRO A 92 -46.00 2.00 16.17
N ALA A 93 -46.10 1.27 15.06
CA ALA A 93 -47.28 1.29 14.21
C ALA A 93 -48.52 1.02 15.10
N GLN A 94 -49.45 1.97 15.16
CA GLN A 94 -50.72 1.75 15.84
C GLN A 94 -51.54 0.73 15.03
N PRO A 95 -52.25 -0.21 15.70
CA PRO A 95 -53.06 -1.24 15.05
C PRO A 95 -54.26 -0.67 14.29
#